data_AF-A0A7V2CM76-F1
#
_entry.id   AF-A0A7V2CM76-F1
#
_cell.length_a   1.000
_cell.length_b   1.000
_cell.length_c   1.000
_cell.angle_alpha   90.00
_cell.angle_beta   90.00
_cell.angle_gamma   90.00
#
_symmetry.space_group_name_H-M   'P 1'
#
loop_
_entity.id
_entity.type
_entity.pdbx_description
1 polymer ?
#
loop_
_entity_poly.entity_id
_entity_poly.type
_entity_poly.pdbx_seq_one_letter_code
_entity_poly.pdbx_strand_id
1 'polypeptide(L)'
;MLQAVAKYVGAKLLGAAIFVTCLVILIWYWQLDPQTKAAIWFTLRNGLVWIAFAAVWPWALFFVPALVVRAESNLASALTLLGYWAADILAGLWLAGWRVQGALSWTVLLLGFLAAGVYNFVVCEYLACRAEDT
;
A
#
# COMPACT_ATOMS: atom_id res chain seq x y z
N MET A 1 -12.86 20.89 -32.16
CA MET A 1 -14.14 21.29 -31.53
C MET A 1 -14.81 20.11 -30.84
N LEU A 2 -15.17 19.03 -31.56
CA LEU A 2 -15.87 17.86 -31.01
C LEU A 2 -15.14 17.18 -29.83
N GLN A 3 -13.82 17.01 -29.91
CA GLN A 3 -13.00 16.43 -28.85
C GLN A 3 -12.98 17.28 -27.56
N ALA A 4 -12.96 18.62 -27.71
CA ALA A 4 -12.97 19.54 -26.56
C ALA A 4 -14.33 19.50 -25.84
N VAL A 5 -15.42 19.47 -26.61
CA VAL A 5 -16.79 19.31 -26.09
C VAL A 5 -16.94 17.96 -25.39
N ALA A 6 -16.49 16.87 -26.01
CA ALA A 6 -16.55 15.53 -25.41
C ALA A 6 -15.76 15.44 -24.10
N LYS A 7 -14.55 16.02 -24.04
CA LYS A 7 -13.75 16.07 -22.81
C LYS A 7 -14.44 16.88 -21.71
N TYR A 8 -15.02 18.02 -22.05
CA TYR A 8 -15.72 18.88 -21.10
C TYR A 8 -16.98 18.19 -20.53
N VAL A 9 -17.84 17.65 -21.40
CA VAL A 9 -19.06 16.95 -20.99
C VAL A 9 -18.71 15.68 -20.22
N GLY A 10 -17.72 14.91 -20.69
CA GLY A 10 -17.24 13.71 -20.00
C GLY A 10 -16.73 14.00 -18.60
N ALA A 11 -15.95 15.07 -18.42
CA ALA A 11 -15.48 15.49 -17.10
C ALA A 11 -16.63 15.90 -16.17
N LYS A 12 -17.66 16.60 -16.69
CA LYS A 12 -18.84 16.98 -15.91
C LYS A 12 -19.67 15.78 -15.49
N LEU A 13 -19.92 14.85 -16.41
CA LEU A 13 -20.66 13.61 -16.13
C LEU A 13 -19.91 12.73 -15.12
N LEU A 14 -18.61 12.56 -15.30
CA LEU A 14 -17.77 11.82 -14.36
C LEU A 14 -17.77 12.48 -12.98
N GLY A 15 -17.62 13.80 -12.91
CA GLY A 15 -17.67 14.55 -11.66
C GLY A 15 -19.02 14.40 -10.94
N ALA A 16 -20.12 14.50 -11.68
CA ALA A 16 -21.47 14.30 -11.13
C ALA A 16 -21.66 12.86 -10.63
N ALA A 17 -21.21 11.86 -11.40
CA ALA A 17 -21.29 10.46 -11.01
C ALA A 17 -20.48 10.16 -9.73
N ILE A 18 -19.26 10.69 -9.63
CA ILE A 18 -18.44 10.57 -8.42
C ILE A 18 -19.14 11.23 -7.23
N PHE A 19 -19.65 12.46 -7.40
CA PHE A 19 -20.32 13.18 -6.33
C PHE A 19 -21.54 12.44 -5.80
N VAL A 20 -22.42 11.95 -6.68
CA VAL A 20 -23.60 11.15 -6.28
C VAL A 20 -23.17 9.88 -5.57
N THR A 21 -22.15 9.19 -6.07
CA THR A 21 -21.61 7.98 -5.44
C THR A 21 -21.08 8.26 -4.03
N CYS A 22 -20.34 9.35 -3.85
CA CYS A 22 -19.86 9.78 -2.53
C CYS A 22 -21.02 10.06 -1.56
N LEU A 23 -22.08 10.74 -2.01
CA LEU A 23 -23.26 10.99 -1.17
C LEU A 23 -23.94 9.68 -0.76
N VAL A 24 -24.12 8.75 -1.70
CA VAL A 24 -24.71 7.43 -1.41
C VAL A 24 -23.86 6.68 -0.38
N ILE A 25 -22.54 6.66 -0.53
CA ILE A 25 -21.62 6.02 0.43
C ILE A 25 -21.74 6.68 1.81
N LEU A 26 -21.79 8.01 1.89
CA LEU A 26 -21.94 8.73 3.16
C LEU A 26 -23.27 8.40 3.83
N ILE A 27 -24.39 8.46 3.09
CA ILE A 27 -25.72 8.13 3.61
C ILE A 27 -25.74 6.68 4.10
N TRP A 28 -25.23 5.75 3.30
CA TRP A 28 -25.12 4.34 3.66
C TRP A 28 -24.27 4.15 4.93
N TYR A 29 -23.12 4.81 5.02
CA TYR A 29 -22.26 4.76 6.20
C TYR A 29 -22.98 5.27 7.45
N TRP A 30 -23.75 6.36 7.35
CA TRP A 30 -24.52 6.88 8.47
C TRP A 30 -25.59 5.92 8.98
N GLN A 31 -26.16 5.10 8.08
CA GLN A 31 -27.17 4.10 8.41
C GLN A 31 -26.60 2.81 9.02
N LEU A 32 -25.28 2.59 8.96
CA LEU A 32 -24.66 1.42 9.57
C LEU A 32 -24.80 1.41 11.10
N ASP A 33 -24.90 0.20 11.64
CA ASP A 33 -24.85 -0.01 13.07
C ASP A 33 -23.48 0.40 13.64
N PRO A 34 -23.41 0.78 14.94
CA PRO A 34 -22.16 1.22 15.55
C PRO A 34 -21.03 0.19 15.52
N GLN A 35 -21.35 -1.11 15.55
CA GLN A 35 -20.37 -2.18 15.55
C GLN A 35 -19.68 -2.30 14.18
N THR A 36 -20.45 -2.23 13.08
CA THR A 36 -19.90 -2.21 11.73
C THR A 36 -19.04 -0.97 11.48
N LYS A 37 -19.47 0.21 11.96
CA LYS A 37 -18.66 1.44 11.88
C LYS A 37 -17.32 1.30 12.60
N ALA A 38 -17.32 0.72 13.80
CA ALA A 38 -16.10 0.46 14.54
C ALA A 38 -15.17 -0.51 13.81
N ALA A 39 -15.71 -1.56 13.19
CA ALA A 39 -14.94 -2.51 12.38
C ALA A 39 -14.29 -1.86 11.14
N ILE A 40 -15.03 -0.98 10.43
CA ILE A 40 -14.49 -0.20 9.31
C ILE A 40 -13.34 0.70 9.80
N TRP A 41 -13.55 1.42 10.91
CA TRP A 41 -12.53 2.33 11.44
C TRP A 41 -11.28 1.59 11.92
N PHE A 42 -11.46 0.44 12.58
CA PHE A 42 -10.36 -0.44 12.95
C PHE A 42 -9.56 -0.89 11.74
N THR A 43 -10.24 -1.35 10.69
CA THR A 43 -9.62 -1.79 9.43
C THR A 43 -8.85 -0.64 8.76
N LEU A 44 -9.46 0.54 8.66
CA LEU A 44 -8.84 1.72 8.07
C LEU A 44 -7.61 2.16 8.85
N ARG A 45 -7.72 2.27 10.19
CA ARG A 45 -6.60 2.65 11.06
C ARG A 45 -5.44 1.68 10.90
N ASN A 46 -5.71 0.37 10.98
CA ASN A 46 -4.65 -0.63 10.87
C ASN A 46 -4.04 -0.67 9.47
N GLY A 47 -4.86 -0.49 8.42
CA GLY A 47 -4.37 -0.34 7.05
C GLY A 47 -3.45 0.88 6.89
N LEU A 48 -3.82 2.03 7.46
CA LEU A 48 -2.97 3.23 7.43
C LEU A 48 -1.67 3.05 8.22
N VAL A 49 -1.73 2.41 9.39
CA VAL A 49 -0.54 2.08 10.19
C VAL A 49 0.37 1.13 9.40
N TRP A 50 -0.20 0.12 8.73
CA TRP A 50 0.56 -0.80 7.89
C TRP A 50 1.21 -0.09 6.70
N ILE A 51 0.49 0.77 5.99
CA ILE A 51 1.05 1.56 4.87
C ILE A 51 2.18 2.45 5.37
N ALA A 52 1.99 3.14 6.51
CA ALA A 52 3.03 3.97 7.10
C ALA A 52 4.27 3.14 7.50
N PHE A 53 4.07 1.95 8.07
CA PHE A 53 5.15 1.01 8.36
C PHE A 53 5.89 0.62 7.08
N ALA A 54 5.20 0.09 6.07
CA ALA A 54 5.81 -0.35 4.81
C ALA A 54 6.54 0.79 4.08
N ALA A 55 5.99 2.01 4.14
CA ALA A 55 6.62 3.19 3.55
C ALA A 55 7.89 3.64 4.28
N VAL A 56 7.96 3.49 5.61
CA VAL A 56 9.10 3.97 6.42
C VAL A 56 10.17 2.90 6.57
N TRP A 57 9.78 1.63 6.57
CA TRP A 57 10.64 0.48 6.88
C TRP A 57 11.96 0.42 6.07
N PRO A 58 11.97 0.50 4.72
CA PRO A 58 13.23 0.46 3.97
C PRO A 58 14.12 1.69 4.22
N TRP A 59 13.53 2.83 4.56
CA TRP A 59 14.28 4.05 4.91
C TRP A 59 14.87 4.00 6.31
N ALA A 60 14.17 3.39 7.26
CA ALA A 60 14.71 3.18 8.61
C ALA A 60 15.97 2.30 8.58
N LEU A 61 16.08 1.44 7.57
CA LEU A 61 17.19 0.53 7.33
C LEU A 61 18.08 0.96 6.15
N PHE A 62 18.19 2.27 5.90
CA PHE A 62 18.93 2.84 4.75
C PHE A 62 20.39 2.38 4.62
N PHE A 63 21.03 1.96 5.72
CA PHE A 63 22.40 1.46 5.73
C PHE A 63 22.53 0.03 5.20
N VAL A 64 21.45 -0.76 5.19
CA VAL A 64 21.48 -2.16 4.77
C VAL A 64 21.78 -2.30 3.27
N PRO A 65 21.15 -1.56 2.34
CA PRO A 65 21.52 -1.61 0.93
C PRO A 65 23.01 -1.34 0.69
N ALA A 66 23.60 -0.36 1.40
CA ALA A 66 25.03 -0.06 1.28
C ALA A 66 25.93 -1.23 1.71
N LEU A 67 25.55 -1.96 2.78
CA LEU A 67 26.27 -3.17 3.21
C LEU A 67 26.14 -4.30 2.19
N VAL A 68 24.98 -4.43 1.57
CA VAL A 68 24.66 -5.48 0.61
C VAL A 68 25.38 -5.25 -0.73
N VAL A 69 25.44 -4.01 -1.22
CA VAL A 69 26.21 -3.64 -2.42
C VAL A 69 27.68 -4.02 -2.26
N ARG A 70 28.27 -3.74 -1.09
CA ARG A 70 29.66 -4.11 -0.77
C ARG A 70 29.92 -5.62 -0.76
N ALA A 71 28.88 -6.44 -0.59
CA ALA A 71 29.02 -7.89 -0.64
C ALA A 71 29.09 -8.43 -2.08
N GLU A 72 28.83 -7.60 -3.10
CA GLU A 72 28.84 -7.95 -4.53
C GLU A 72 28.08 -9.26 -4.83
N SER A 73 26.99 -9.52 -4.10
CA SER A 73 26.29 -10.80 -4.11
C SER A 73 24.81 -10.64 -4.42
N ASN A 74 24.39 -11.20 -5.55
CA ASN A 74 22.97 -11.25 -5.95
C ASN A 74 22.11 -11.97 -4.92
N LEU A 75 22.67 -12.98 -4.24
CA LEU A 75 21.96 -13.70 -3.18
C LEU A 75 21.71 -12.80 -1.97
N ALA A 76 22.69 -11.98 -1.57
CA ALA A 76 22.53 -11.05 -0.46
C ALA A 76 21.44 -10.00 -0.76
N SER A 77 21.41 -9.49 -1.99
CA SER A 77 20.35 -8.56 -2.45
C SER A 77 18.96 -9.22 -2.43
N ALA A 78 18.84 -10.44 -2.96
CA ALA A 78 17.58 -11.17 -2.96
C ALA A 78 17.07 -11.46 -1.54
N LEU A 79 17.95 -11.91 -0.64
CA LEU A 79 17.59 -12.19 0.76
C LEU A 79 17.16 -10.93 1.51
N THR A 80 17.81 -9.80 1.24
CA THR A 80 17.45 -8.51 1.85
C THR A 80 16.05 -8.07 1.43
N LEU A 81 15.74 -8.14 0.13
CA LEU A 81 14.41 -7.82 -0.38
C LEU A 81 13.33 -8.77 0.16
N LEU A 82 13.62 -10.07 0.21
CA LEU A 82 12.72 -11.06 0.82
C LEU A 82 12.50 -10.77 2.31
N GLY A 83 13.54 -10.32 3.03
CA GLY A 83 13.43 -9.92 4.43
C GLY A 83 12.51 -8.73 4.64
N TYR A 84 12.66 -7.67 3.82
CA TYR A 84 11.77 -6.51 3.84
C TYR A 84 10.32 -6.91 3.57
N TRP A 85 10.11 -7.68 2.49
CA TRP A 85 8.78 -8.13 2.11
C TRP A 85 8.12 -9.06 3.14
N ALA A 86 8.90 -9.98 3.73
CA ALA A 86 8.41 -10.85 4.80
C ALA A 86 8.02 -10.04 6.04
N ALA A 87 8.78 -9.00 6.39
CA ALA A 87 8.43 -8.09 7.49
C ALA A 87 7.09 -7.37 7.22
N ASP A 88 6.86 -6.89 5.99
CA ASP A 88 5.58 -6.27 5.62
C ASP A 88 4.40 -7.24 5.70
N ILE A 89 4.60 -8.48 5.27
CA ILE A 89 3.59 -9.54 5.38
C ILE A 89 3.26 -9.81 6.84
N LEU A 90 4.27 -10.00 7.67
CA LEU A 90 4.10 -10.28 9.10
C LEU A 90 3.44 -9.12 9.82
N ALA A 91 3.84 -7.88 9.54
CA ALA A 91 3.23 -6.68 10.10
C ALA A 91 1.75 -6.56 9.68
N GLY A 92 1.43 -6.80 8.40
CA GLY A 92 0.07 -6.76 7.89
C GLY A 92 -0.83 -7.83 8.51
N LEU A 93 -0.33 -9.08 8.61
CA LEU A 93 -1.06 -10.17 9.25
C LEU A 93 -1.24 -9.94 10.76
N TRP A 94 -0.22 -9.42 11.43
CA TRP A 94 -0.29 -9.07 12.85
C TRP A 94 -1.33 -7.97 13.11
N LEU A 95 -1.34 -6.91 12.30
CA LEU A 95 -2.34 -5.84 12.37
C LEU A 95 -3.76 -6.30 12.00
N ALA A 96 -3.88 -7.34 11.17
CA ALA A 96 -5.14 -8.03 10.88
C ALA A 96 -5.53 -9.06 11.96
N GLY A 97 -4.75 -9.19 13.05
CA GLY A 97 -5.03 -10.13 14.13
C GLY A 97 -4.92 -11.61 13.71
N TRP A 98 -4.12 -11.91 12.68
CA TRP A 98 -3.92 -13.25 12.11
C TRP A 98 -5.17 -13.93 11.56
N ARG A 99 -6.29 -13.20 11.45
CA ARG A 99 -7.58 -13.73 11.04
C ARG A 99 -8.12 -12.90 9.88
N VAL A 100 -7.84 -13.35 8.67
CA VAL A 100 -8.37 -12.75 7.43
C VAL A 100 -9.46 -13.66 6.90
N GLN A 101 -10.71 -13.18 6.90
CA GLN A 101 -11.88 -13.93 6.43
C GLN A 101 -12.41 -13.36 5.11
N GLY A 102 -12.79 -14.25 4.20
CA GLY A 102 -13.38 -13.90 2.91
C GLY A 102 -12.34 -13.71 1.80
N ALA A 103 -12.73 -14.11 0.58
CA ALA A 103 -11.86 -14.05 -0.59
C ALA A 103 -11.45 -12.61 -0.92
N LEU A 104 -12.37 -11.64 -0.79
CA LEU A 104 -12.10 -10.24 -1.09
C LEU A 104 -10.98 -9.66 -0.21
N SER A 105 -11.03 -9.90 1.10
CA SER A 105 -10.02 -9.42 2.04
C SER A 105 -8.64 -10.01 1.73
N TRP A 106 -8.58 -11.30 1.38
CA TRP A 106 -7.35 -11.94 0.92
C TRP A 106 -6.82 -11.32 -0.37
N THR A 107 -7.67 -11.08 -1.36
CA THR A 107 -7.26 -10.45 -2.62
C THR A 107 -6.67 -9.07 -2.38
N VAL A 108 -7.33 -8.23 -1.58
CA VAL A 108 -6.83 -6.89 -1.25
C VAL A 108 -5.50 -6.96 -0.50
N LEU A 109 -5.38 -7.89 0.45
CA LEU A 109 -4.15 -8.07 1.23
C LEU A 109 -2.98 -8.52 0.34
N LEU A 110 -3.20 -9.50 -0.54
CA LEU A 110 -2.18 -9.99 -1.48
C LEU A 110 -1.73 -8.89 -2.44
N LEU A 111 -2.67 -8.09 -2.96
CA LEU A 111 -2.35 -6.93 -3.79
C LEU A 111 -1.53 -5.89 -3.01
N GLY A 112 -1.89 -5.65 -1.75
CA GLY A 112 -1.11 -4.80 -0.84
C GLY A 112 0.32 -5.30 -0.67
N PHE A 113 0.50 -6.59 -0.36
CA PHE A 113 1.83 -7.19 -0.21
C PHE A 113 2.64 -7.15 -1.50
N LEU A 114 2.01 -7.37 -2.66
CA LEU A 114 2.69 -7.23 -3.94
C LEU A 114 3.16 -5.79 -4.17
N ALA A 115 2.29 -4.81 -3.90
CA ALA A 115 2.63 -3.39 -4.01
C ALA A 115 3.77 -2.99 -3.05
N ALA A 116 3.75 -3.47 -1.81
CA ALA A 116 4.83 -3.26 -0.84
C ALA A 116 6.15 -3.89 -1.30
N GLY A 117 6.11 -5.09 -1.87
CA GLY A 117 7.30 -5.73 -2.45
C GLY A 117 7.92 -4.92 -3.59
N VAL A 118 7.10 -4.43 -4.52
CA VAL A 118 7.55 -3.55 -5.61
C VAL A 118 8.11 -2.24 -5.06
N TYR A 119 7.44 -1.64 -4.07
CA TYR A 119 7.92 -0.43 -3.41
C TYR A 119 9.29 -0.63 -2.76
N ASN A 120 9.47 -1.71 -1.98
CA ASN A 120 10.74 -2.04 -1.34
C ASN A 120 11.86 -2.24 -2.37
N PHE A 121 11.56 -2.90 -3.49
CA PHE A 121 12.51 -3.04 -4.59
C PHE A 121 12.99 -1.69 -5.10
N VAL A 122 12.06 -0.79 -5.46
CA VAL A 122 12.39 0.55 -5.98
C VAL A 122 13.17 1.39 -4.97
N VAL A 123 12.78 1.36 -3.70
CA VAL A 123 13.49 2.11 -2.65
C VAL A 123 14.88 1.55 -2.40
N CYS A 124 15.03 0.22 -2.35
CA CYS A 124 16.34 -0.40 -2.14
C CYS A 124 17.29 -0.13 -3.33
N GLU A 125 16.78 -0.18 -4.56
CA GLU A 125 17.54 0.20 -5.76
C GLU A 125 18.00 1.67 -5.68
N TYR A 126 17.09 2.57 -5.34
CA TYR A 126 17.42 3.99 -5.15
C TYR A 126 18.50 4.20 -4.07
N LEU A 127 18.38 3.53 -2.92
CA LEU A 127 19.36 3.61 -1.83
C LEU A 127 20.71 2.99 -2.20
N ALA A 128 20.70 1.89 -2.96
CA ALA A 128 21.91 1.24 -3.45
C ALA A 128 22.68 2.16 -4.42
N CYS A 129 22.02 2.72 -5.43
CA CYS A 129 22.65 3.68 -6.34
C CYS A 129 23.25 4.87 -5.60
N ARG A 130 22.52 5.43 -4.63
CA ARG A 130 23.00 6.56 -3.83
C ARG A 130 24.21 6.20 -2.95
N ALA A 131 24.33 4.95 -2.53
CA ALA A 131 25.46 4.47 -1.73
C ALA A 131 26.73 4.25 -2.57
N GLU A 132 26.60 4.04 -3.88
CA GLU A 132 27.74 3.95 -4.82
C GLU A 132 28.33 5.34 -5.12
N ASP A 133 27.52 6.40 -5.02
CA ASP A 133 27.93 7.79 -5.26
C ASP A 133 28.70 8.44 -4.08
N THR A 134 28.76 7.78 -2.91
CA THR A 134 29.39 8.30 -1.67
C THR A 134 30.60 7.50 -1.24
#